data_AF-A0A7J5YL62-F1
#
_entry.id   AF-A0A7J5YL62-F1
#
_cell.length_a   1.000
_cell.length_b   1.000
_cell.length_c   1.000
_cell.angle_alpha   90.00
_cell.angle_beta   90.00
_cell.angle_gamma   90.00
#
_symmetry.space_group_name_H-M   'P 1'
#
loop_
_entity.id
_entity.type
_entity.pdbx_description
1 polymer ?
#
loop_
_entity_poly.entity_id
_entity_poly.type
_entity_poly.pdbx_seq_one_letter_code
_entity_poly.pdbx_strand_id
1 'polypeptide(L)'
;MTYGNLSSAINGADRRAGLAMVVTRGWGHPSPQGGVLMKRGHQQAKRGSRQLGHSRGEVISLVDDLFSGLGSSCVVAGKRTGDHPHSVLYSVVFKCLEPDSLYKFTLHAMDSRGSHSDSSFVSVRTSCPMVDDSRAEEIADKVYNLYNGYTSGKEQQMAYNTLMEVPPPLLYRVQHHYNSHYEKFGDFVWRSEDELGPRKANLILHRVEKISNYCRSLLRSTNIRSRTDTMAYVYCRSEEGRPPSNTWHGSLHESRTSCMEKLISVQRNTYSNTKLR
;
A
#
# COMPACT_ATOMS: atom_id res chain seq x y z
N MET A 1 -28.02 -15.20 -29.47
CA MET A 1 -26.76 -15.93 -29.21
C MET A 1 -25.89 -15.07 -28.33
N THR A 2 -25.86 -15.34 -27.04
CA THR A 2 -25.04 -14.64 -26.04
C THR A 2 -23.59 -15.08 -26.20
N TYR A 3 -22.72 -14.16 -26.62
CA TYR A 3 -21.28 -14.34 -26.64
C TYR A 3 -20.79 -14.67 -25.22
N GLY A 4 -19.88 -15.64 -25.07
CA GLY A 4 -19.28 -15.99 -23.79
C GLY A 4 -18.60 -14.76 -23.18
N ASN A 5 -19.02 -14.38 -21.97
CA ASN A 5 -18.57 -13.15 -21.32
C ASN A 5 -17.09 -13.22 -20.97
N LEU A 6 -16.30 -12.31 -21.54
CA LEU A 6 -14.94 -12.00 -21.10
C LEU A 6 -15.05 -11.39 -19.70
N SER A 7 -14.79 -12.18 -18.65
CA SER A 7 -14.95 -11.75 -17.26
C SER A 7 -13.62 -11.72 -16.53
N SER A 8 -13.23 -10.53 -16.05
CA SER A 8 -12.12 -10.36 -15.11
C SER A 8 -12.70 -10.10 -13.72
N ALA A 9 -12.24 -10.82 -12.70
CA ALA A 9 -12.68 -10.60 -11.33
C ALA A 9 -11.46 -10.55 -10.40
N ILE A 10 -11.42 -9.53 -9.55
CA ILE A 10 -10.44 -9.43 -8.47
C ILE A 10 -11.00 -10.22 -7.28
N ASN A 11 -10.35 -11.34 -6.96
CA ASN A 11 -10.87 -12.30 -5.98
C ASN A 11 -10.31 -12.10 -4.56
N GLY A 12 -9.35 -11.18 -4.38
CA GLY A 12 -8.78 -10.89 -3.07
C GLY A 12 -7.73 -9.79 -3.10
N ALA A 13 -7.61 -9.09 -1.96
CA ALA A 13 -6.53 -8.14 -1.69
C ALA A 13 -6.03 -8.28 -0.25
N ASP A 14 -4.77 -8.70 -0.07
CA ASP A 14 -4.12 -8.68 1.25
C ASP A 14 -3.60 -7.27 1.56
N ARG A 15 -3.92 -6.79 2.76
CA ARG A 15 -3.69 -5.41 3.22
C ARG A 15 -2.47 -5.39 4.13
N ARG A 16 -1.31 -4.97 3.64
CA ARG A 16 -0.12 -4.81 4.51
C ARG A 16 0.52 -3.44 4.31
N ALA A 17 1.38 -3.01 5.23
CA ALA A 17 2.07 -1.73 5.09
C ALA A 17 2.88 -1.72 3.79
N GLY A 18 2.53 -0.81 2.88
CA GLY A 18 3.15 -0.67 1.57
C GLY A 18 2.91 -1.76 0.54
N LEU A 19 2.16 -2.82 0.88
CA LEU A 19 1.90 -3.95 -0.01
C LEU A 19 0.41 -4.09 -0.33
N ALA A 20 0.08 -4.21 -1.62
CA ALA A 20 -1.20 -4.76 -2.05
C ALA A 20 -0.93 -5.86 -3.07
N MET A 21 -1.48 -7.05 -2.80
CA MET A 21 -1.53 -8.13 -3.79
C MET A 21 -2.92 -8.13 -4.42
N VAL A 22 -3.01 -8.01 -5.73
CA VAL A 22 -4.25 -8.13 -6.49
C VAL A 22 -4.22 -9.46 -7.23
N VAL A 23 -5.14 -10.36 -6.92
CA VAL A 23 -5.24 -11.68 -7.56
C VAL A 23 -6.45 -11.70 -8.49
N THR A 24 -6.22 -12.12 -9.74
CA THR A 24 -7.23 -12.13 -10.80
C THR A 24 -7.30 -13.52 -11.43
N ARG A 25 -8.52 -14.03 -11.59
CA ARG A 25 -8.75 -15.27 -12.36
C ARG A 25 -8.85 -14.90 -13.84
N GLY A 26 -8.00 -15.50 -14.69
CA GLY A 26 -8.16 -15.44 -16.13
C GLY A 26 -8.90 -16.69 -16.61
N TRP A 27 -10.05 -16.50 -17.25
CA TRP A 27 -10.76 -17.61 -17.90
C TRP A 27 -10.12 -17.85 -19.27
N GLY A 28 -9.41 -18.97 -19.41
CA GLY A 28 -8.91 -19.47 -20.68
C GLY A 28 -9.80 -20.60 -21.19
N HIS A 29 -11.03 -20.30 -21.63
CA HIS A 29 -11.74 -21.27 -22.45
C HIS A 29 -11.30 -21.10 -23.91
N PRO A 30 -10.69 -22.10 -24.55
CA PRO A 30 -11.00 -22.34 -25.94
C PRO A 30 -12.42 -22.90 -25.94
N SER A 31 -13.44 -22.09 -26.22
CA SER A 31 -14.71 -22.70 -26.60
C SER A 31 -14.45 -23.53 -27.86
N PRO A 32 -14.99 -24.76 -27.97
CA PRO A 32 -14.84 -25.61 -29.16
C PRO A 32 -15.50 -24.99 -30.41
N GLN A 33 -16.06 -23.79 -30.27
CA GLN A 33 -16.55 -22.91 -31.31
C GLN A 33 -15.95 -21.52 -31.05
N GLY A 34 -14.84 -21.19 -31.75
CA GLY A 34 -14.32 -19.81 -31.92
C GLY A 34 -14.28 -18.88 -30.69
N GLY A 35 -13.64 -19.31 -29.59
CA GLY A 35 -13.61 -18.56 -28.32
C GLY A 35 -12.65 -17.38 -28.25
N VAL A 36 -13.10 -16.33 -27.55
CA VAL A 36 -12.38 -15.08 -27.29
C VAL A 36 -11.16 -15.35 -26.37
N LEU A 37 -9.96 -15.07 -26.88
CA LEU A 37 -8.69 -15.33 -26.19
C LEU A 37 -8.16 -14.04 -25.54
N MET A 38 -7.95 -14.05 -24.22
CA MET A 38 -7.38 -12.90 -23.50
C MET A 38 -5.93 -12.68 -23.94
N LYS A 39 -5.66 -11.58 -24.66
CA LYS A 39 -4.33 -11.22 -25.13
C LYS A 39 -3.59 -10.31 -24.17
N ARG A 40 -4.27 -9.32 -23.57
CA ARG A 40 -3.68 -8.36 -22.63
C ARG A 40 -4.63 -8.07 -21.47
N GLY A 41 -4.05 -7.84 -20.30
CA GLY A 41 -4.75 -7.31 -19.13
C GLY A 41 -4.16 -5.96 -18.77
N HIS A 42 -4.98 -4.94 -18.64
CA HIS A 42 -4.54 -3.63 -18.18
C HIS A 42 -4.98 -3.41 -16.74
N GLN A 43 -4.01 -3.14 -15.86
CA GLN A 43 -4.28 -2.77 -14.48
C GLN A 43 -3.99 -1.29 -14.28
N GLN A 44 -4.95 -0.58 -13.69
CA GLN A 44 -4.79 0.83 -13.33
C GLN A 44 -4.83 0.99 -11.82
N ALA A 45 -3.79 1.59 -11.24
CA ALA A 45 -3.78 1.97 -9.82
C ALA A 45 -3.98 3.48 -9.68
N LYS A 46 -4.97 3.88 -8.88
CA LYS A 46 -5.22 5.30 -8.57
C LYS A 46 -5.30 5.50 -7.06
N ARG A 47 -4.53 6.45 -6.54
CA ARG A 47 -4.66 6.95 -5.18
C ARG A 47 -5.87 7.86 -5.07
N GLY A 48 -6.76 7.59 -4.11
CA GLY A 48 -7.83 8.51 -3.75
C GLY A 48 -7.26 9.65 -2.90
N SER A 49 -7.23 10.87 -3.44
CA SER A 49 -6.96 12.09 -2.67
C SER A 49 -8.25 12.65 -2.07
N ARG A 50 -8.16 13.28 -0.89
CA ARG A 50 -9.27 14.08 -0.31
C ARG A 50 -9.57 15.37 -1.08
N GLN A 51 -8.65 15.82 -1.95
CA GLN A 51 -8.90 16.87 -2.93
C GLN A 51 -9.47 16.25 -4.22
N LEU A 52 -10.54 16.85 -4.76
CA LEU A 52 -11.06 16.57 -6.09
C LEU A 52 -10.03 16.98 -7.15
N GLY A 53 -9.01 16.15 -7.34
CA GLY A 53 -8.07 16.22 -8.45
C GLY A 53 -8.26 15.00 -9.33
N HIS A 54 -8.54 15.21 -10.62
CA HIS A 54 -8.62 14.12 -11.59
C HIS A 54 -7.20 13.64 -11.93
N SER A 55 -6.58 12.84 -11.07
CA SER A 55 -5.34 12.12 -11.42
C SER A 55 -5.69 10.94 -12.34
N ARG A 56 -5.14 10.92 -13.56
CA ARG A 56 -5.20 9.76 -14.46
C ARG A 56 -4.30 8.69 -13.84
N GLY A 57 -4.86 7.51 -13.52
CA GLY A 57 -4.08 6.43 -12.91
C GLY A 57 -3.07 5.84 -13.90
N GLU A 58 -1.96 5.31 -13.39
CA GLU A 58 -0.95 4.62 -14.20
C GLU A 58 -1.54 3.33 -14.79
N VAL A 59 -1.45 3.16 -16.10
CA VAL A 59 -1.99 1.99 -16.82
C VAL A 59 -0.84 1.04 -17.11
N ILE A 60 -0.94 -0.20 -16.65
CA ILE A 60 0.10 -1.23 -16.76
C ILE A 60 -0.43 -2.39 -17.59
N SER A 61 0.27 -2.74 -18.68
CA SER A 61 0.04 -3.94 -19.49
C SER A 61 0.72 -5.15 -18.85
N LEU A 62 -0.04 -6.22 -18.57
CA LEU A 62 0.49 -7.43 -17.97
C LEU A 62 1.57 -8.09 -18.87
N VAL A 63 1.37 -8.05 -20.19
CA VAL A 63 2.30 -8.62 -21.18
C VAL A 63 3.51 -7.72 -21.36
N ASP A 64 3.25 -6.50 -21.83
CA ASP A 64 4.29 -5.64 -22.37
C ASP A 64 5.17 -5.07 -21.25
N ASP A 65 4.58 -4.70 -20.12
CA ASP A 65 5.29 -4.02 -19.04
C ASP A 65 5.81 -5.00 -17.98
N LEU A 66 4.97 -5.95 -17.53
CA LEU A 66 5.32 -6.81 -16.40
C LEU A 66 6.07 -8.08 -16.82
N PHE A 67 5.56 -8.85 -17.79
CA PHE A 67 6.21 -10.11 -18.18
C PHE A 67 7.46 -9.90 -19.06
N SER A 68 7.53 -8.83 -19.86
CA SER A 68 8.74 -8.50 -20.65
C SER A 68 9.94 -8.04 -19.80
N GLY A 69 9.74 -7.82 -18.50
CA GLY A 69 10.81 -7.46 -17.57
C GLY A 69 11.23 -5.98 -17.59
N LEU A 70 10.47 -5.12 -18.27
CA LEU A 70 10.63 -3.66 -18.27
C LEU A 70 10.01 -2.99 -17.03
N GLY A 71 9.22 -3.72 -16.25
CA GLY A 71 8.57 -3.24 -15.04
C GLY A 71 9.52 -2.90 -13.90
N SER A 72 9.11 -1.95 -13.06
CA SER A 72 9.83 -1.55 -11.84
C SER A 72 9.85 -2.67 -10.79
N SER A 73 10.84 -2.66 -9.89
CA SER A 73 10.91 -3.61 -8.75
C SER A 73 9.69 -3.55 -7.81
N CYS A 74 8.90 -2.48 -7.92
CA CYS A 74 7.70 -2.20 -7.15
C CYS A 74 6.46 -2.96 -7.61
N VAL A 75 6.44 -3.48 -8.85
CA VAL A 75 5.29 -4.23 -9.39
C VAL A 75 5.79 -5.54 -9.97
N VAL A 76 5.20 -6.65 -9.53
CA VAL A 76 5.57 -7.98 -10.01
C VAL A 76 4.34 -8.75 -10.45
N ALA A 77 4.44 -9.45 -11.57
CA ALA A 77 3.39 -10.32 -12.08
C ALA A 77 3.72 -11.80 -11.84
N GLY A 78 2.67 -12.58 -11.61
CA GLY A 78 2.70 -14.03 -11.49
C GLY A 78 1.64 -14.67 -12.38
N LYS A 79 1.94 -15.90 -12.81
CA LYS A 79 1.07 -16.79 -13.57
C LYS A 79 1.13 -18.16 -12.91
N ARG A 80 -0.02 -18.76 -12.57
CA ARG A 80 -0.15 -20.12 -12.04
C ARG A 80 -1.26 -20.86 -12.78
N THR A 81 -1.12 -22.16 -13.00
CA THR A 81 -2.23 -23.00 -13.47
C THR A 81 -3.22 -23.18 -12.31
N GLY A 82 -4.50 -23.02 -12.57
CA GLY A 82 -5.56 -23.18 -11.57
C GLY A 82 -6.01 -24.64 -11.40
N ASP A 83 -7.02 -24.84 -10.56
CA ASP A 83 -7.50 -26.17 -10.15
C ASP A 83 -8.16 -26.97 -11.27
N HIS A 84 -8.53 -26.33 -12.39
CA HIS A 84 -9.12 -26.98 -13.56
C HIS A 84 -8.15 -26.97 -14.74
N PRO A 85 -8.09 -28.03 -15.54
CA PRO A 85 -7.34 -28.03 -16.79
C PRO A 85 -7.81 -26.83 -17.64
N HIS A 86 -6.85 -26.03 -18.13
CA HIS A 86 -7.05 -24.77 -18.87
C HIS A 86 -7.45 -23.52 -18.06
N SER A 87 -7.55 -23.61 -16.73
CA SER A 87 -7.69 -22.41 -15.88
C SER A 87 -6.31 -21.80 -15.58
N VAL A 88 -6.17 -20.47 -15.72
CA VAL A 88 -4.93 -19.75 -15.41
C VAL A 88 -5.22 -18.61 -14.43
N LEU A 89 -4.41 -18.53 -13.39
CA LEU A 89 -4.43 -17.49 -12.38
C LEU A 89 -3.33 -16.48 -12.67
N TYR A 90 -3.72 -15.22 -12.81
CA TYR A 90 -2.80 -14.10 -12.93
C TYR A 90 -2.80 -13.30 -11.64
N SER A 91 -1.62 -13.04 -11.09
CA SER A 91 -1.45 -12.23 -9.89
C SER A 91 -0.55 -11.04 -10.14
N VAL A 92 -0.81 -9.93 -9.47
CA VAL A 92 0.05 -8.75 -9.47
C VAL A 92 0.29 -8.32 -8.03
N VAL A 93 1.54 -8.10 -7.65
CA VAL A 93 1.91 -7.59 -6.31
C VAL A 93 2.54 -6.22 -6.45
N PHE A 94 1.95 -5.25 -5.77
CA PHE A 94 2.47 -3.90 -5.60
C PHE A 94 3.21 -3.82 -4.25
N LYS A 95 4.49 -3.44 -4.26
CA LYS A 95 5.38 -3.45 -3.08
C LYS A 95 5.73 -2.06 -2.52
N CYS A 96 5.45 -1.00 -3.27
CA CYS A 96 5.90 0.37 -2.95
C CYS A 96 4.72 1.33 -2.76
N LEU A 97 3.58 0.83 -2.29
CA LEU A 97 2.43 1.70 -2.07
C LEU A 97 2.67 2.62 -0.88
N GLU A 98 2.19 3.85 -0.96
CA GLU A 98 2.22 4.71 0.22
C GLU A 98 1.32 4.14 1.33
N PRO A 99 1.77 4.14 2.59
CA PRO A 99 0.94 3.76 3.73
C PRO A 99 -0.21 4.75 3.95
N ASP A 100 -1.19 4.35 4.77
CA ASP A 100 -2.36 5.16 5.13
C ASP A 100 -3.14 5.76 3.93
N SER A 101 -3.14 5.06 2.80
CA SER A 101 -3.69 5.55 1.55
C SER A 101 -4.73 4.59 1.00
N LEU A 102 -5.74 5.13 0.32
CA LEU A 102 -6.76 4.34 -0.36
C LEU A 102 -6.39 4.26 -1.85
N TYR A 103 -6.22 3.04 -2.35
CA TYR A 103 -5.96 2.76 -3.76
C TYR A 103 -7.18 2.11 -4.38
N LYS A 104 -7.52 2.52 -5.60
CA LYS A 104 -8.46 1.82 -6.48
C LYS A 104 -7.66 1.14 -7.58
N PHE A 105 -7.79 -0.17 -7.69
CA PHE A 105 -7.23 -0.95 -8.78
C PHE A 105 -8.37 -1.34 -9.72
N THR A 106 -8.24 -1.00 -11.00
CA THR A 106 -9.19 -1.36 -12.04
C THR A 106 -8.52 -2.33 -13.00
N LEU A 107 -9.23 -3.38 -13.42
CA LEU A 107 -8.77 -4.36 -14.40
C LEU A 107 -9.78 -4.48 -15.54
N HIS A 108 -9.28 -4.59 -16.76
CA HIS A 108 -10.04 -5.08 -17.90
C HIS A 108 -9.18 -5.99 -18.76
N ALA A 109 -9.83 -6.94 -19.42
CA ALA A 109 -9.23 -7.83 -20.39
C ALA A 109 -9.41 -7.28 -21.81
N MET A 110 -8.43 -7.56 -22.68
CA MET A 110 -8.52 -7.28 -24.11
C MET A 110 -8.43 -8.59 -24.91
N ASP A 111 -9.30 -8.74 -25.89
CA ASP A 111 -9.29 -9.89 -26.80
C ASP A 111 -8.34 -9.73 -27.99
N SER A 112 -8.34 -10.72 -28.88
CA SER A 112 -7.52 -10.73 -30.09
C SER A 112 -7.83 -9.66 -31.11
N ARG A 113 -9.05 -9.10 -31.06
CA ARG A 113 -9.60 -8.08 -31.95
C ARG A 113 -9.52 -6.68 -31.34
N GLY A 114 -8.97 -6.55 -30.12
CA GLY A 114 -8.89 -5.28 -29.38
C GLY A 114 -10.19 -4.92 -28.65
N SER A 115 -11.14 -5.85 -28.53
CA SER A 115 -12.37 -5.65 -27.74
C SER A 115 -12.05 -5.72 -26.25
N HIS A 116 -12.65 -4.83 -25.48
CA HIS A 116 -12.46 -4.76 -24.03
C HIS A 116 -13.57 -5.54 -23.30
N SER A 117 -13.22 -6.21 -22.20
CA SER A 117 -14.21 -6.68 -21.24
C SER A 117 -14.80 -5.51 -20.44
N ASP A 118 -15.91 -5.76 -19.77
CA ASP A 118 -16.33 -4.92 -18.66
C ASP A 118 -15.19 -4.80 -17.63
N SER A 119 -15.07 -3.60 -17.06
CA SER A 119 -14.02 -3.32 -16.07
C SER A 119 -14.42 -3.85 -14.70
N SER A 120 -13.52 -4.56 -14.04
CA SER A 120 -13.62 -4.89 -12.62
C SER A 120 -12.76 -3.95 -11.78
N PHE A 121 -13.10 -3.75 -10.51
CA PHE A 121 -12.28 -2.93 -9.62
C PHE A 121 -12.27 -3.45 -8.18
N VAL A 122 -11.21 -3.13 -7.46
CA VAL A 122 -11.11 -3.31 -6.01
C VAL A 122 -10.55 -2.04 -5.39
N SER A 123 -11.00 -1.72 -4.18
CA SER A 123 -10.41 -0.64 -3.39
C SER A 123 -9.71 -1.21 -2.16
N VAL A 124 -8.45 -0.81 -1.97
CA VAL A 124 -7.57 -1.33 -0.92
C VAL A 124 -7.04 -0.16 -0.12
N ARG A 125 -7.23 -0.20 1.20
CA ARG A 125 -6.57 0.72 2.12
C ARG A 125 -5.27 0.10 2.60
N THR A 126 -4.15 0.79 2.39
CA THR A 126 -2.85 0.37 2.94
C THR A 126 -2.82 0.56 4.45
N SER A 127 -2.05 -0.28 5.15
CA SER A 127 -1.91 -0.20 6.60
C SER A 127 -1.27 1.13 7.02
N CYS A 128 -1.44 1.49 8.30
CA CYS A 128 -0.74 2.64 8.86
C CYS A 128 0.78 2.44 8.82
N PRO A 129 1.56 3.53 8.76
CA PRO A 129 3.01 3.45 8.86
C PRO A 129 3.45 2.76 10.15
N MET A 130 4.59 2.08 10.10
CA MET A 130 5.19 1.45 11.28
C MET A 130 5.50 2.50 12.35
N VAL A 131 5.20 2.17 13.59
CA VAL A 131 5.47 3.02 14.76
C VAL A 131 6.19 2.21 15.80
N ASP A 132 7.33 2.74 16.25
CA ASP A 132 8.04 2.25 17.42
C ASP A 132 7.45 2.91 18.67
N ASP A 133 6.66 2.14 19.42
CA ASP A 133 5.89 2.64 20.56
C ASP A 133 6.78 3.06 21.73
N SER A 134 7.85 2.30 21.98
CA SER A 134 8.80 2.58 23.06
C SER A 134 9.60 3.84 22.77
N ARG A 135 10.04 4.03 21.52
CA ARG A 135 10.68 5.28 21.10
C ARG A 135 9.73 6.47 21.20
N ALA A 136 8.43 6.29 20.93
CA ALA A 136 7.44 7.35 21.07
C ALA A 136 7.29 7.80 22.53
N GLU A 137 7.28 6.85 23.46
CA GLU A 137 7.20 7.11 24.90
C GLU A 137 8.46 7.81 25.41
N GLU A 138 9.65 7.35 25.03
CA GLU A 138 10.93 7.99 25.37
C GLU A 138 10.98 9.45 24.91
N ILE A 139 10.51 9.73 23.69
CA ILE A 139 10.46 11.10 23.17
C ILE A 139 9.45 11.95 23.93
N ALA A 140 8.31 11.40 24.34
CA ALA A 140 7.33 12.12 25.16
C ALA A 140 7.93 12.54 26.51
N ASP A 141 8.63 11.62 27.19
CA ASP A 141 9.32 11.89 28.45
C ASP A 141 10.43 12.93 28.27
N LYS A 142 11.22 12.81 27.20
CA LYS A 142 12.26 13.77 26.86
C LYS A 142 11.69 15.18 26.65
N VAL A 143 10.60 15.30 25.88
CA VAL A 143 9.96 16.59 25.60
C VAL A 143 9.37 17.19 26.88
N TYR A 144 8.75 16.38 27.74
CA TYR A 144 8.25 16.83 29.04
C TYR A 144 9.37 17.39 29.92
N ASN A 145 10.51 16.70 29.99
CA ASN A 145 11.67 17.17 30.75
C ASN A 145 12.25 18.47 30.19
N LEU A 146 12.31 18.61 28.87
CA LEU A 146 12.77 19.85 28.21
C LEU A 146 11.82 21.03 28.48
N TYR A 147 10.51 20.80 28.58
CA TYR A 147 9.52 21.84 28.92
C TYR A 147 9.60 22.24 30.39
N ASN A 148 9.84 21.30 31.31
CA ASN A 148 9.94 21.62 32.73
C ASN A 148 11.24 22.31 33.16
N GLY A 149 12.33 22.13 32.40
CA GLY A 149 13.62 22.71 32.74
C GLY A 149 13.72 24.17 32.34
N TYR A 150 13.02 25.10 33.03
CA TYR A 150 13.07 26.57 32.85
C TYR A 150 13.68 26.98 31.49
N THR A 151 12.91 26.72 30.43
CA THR A 151 13.39 26.43 29.08
C THR A 151 14.48 27.40 28.62
N SER A 152 15.75 26.96 28.66
CA SER A 152 16.79 27.70 27.95
C SER A 152 16.47 27.67 26.46
N GLY A 153 16.83 28.73 25.72
CA GLY A 153 16.56 28.76 24.26
C GLY A 153 17.16 27.56 23.50
N LYS A 154 18.18 26.90 24.06
CA LYS A 154 18.75 25.65 23.54
C LYS A 154 17.80 24.46 23.74
N GLU A 155 17.17 24.33 24.90
CA GLU A 155 16.21 23.25 25.20
C GLU A 155 14.94 23.40 24.36
N GLN A 156 14.43 24.62 24.18
CA GLN A 156 13.31 24.90 23.27
C GLN A 156 13.62 24.45 21.85
N GLN A 157 14.82 24.81 21.35
CA GLN A 157 15.22 24.42 20.00
C GLN A 157 15.45 22.91 19.89
N MET A 158 15.97 22.25 20.93
CA MET A 158 16.14 20.80 20.98
C MET A 158 14.79 20.07 20.97
N ALA A 159 13.81 20.53 21.74
CA ALA A 159 12.45 19.99 21.76
C ALA A 159 11.81 20.14 20.37
N TYR A 160 11.86 21.34 19.79
CA TYR A 160 11.35 21.60 18.45
C TYR A 160 12.00 20.69 17.39
N ASN A 161 13.34 20.59 17.38
CA ASN A 161 14.04 19.74 16.41
C ASN A 161 13.66 18.26 16.58
N THR A 162 13.62 17.75 17.82
CA THR A 162 13.23 16.37 18.10
C THR A 162 11.83 16.06 17.56
N LEU A 163 10.86 16.97 17.78
CA LEU A 163 9.49 16.82 17.29
C LEU A 163 9.36 16.98 15.78
N MET A 164 10.23 17.77 15.14
CA MET A 164 10.25 17.97 13.69
C MET A 164 10.97 16.85 12.92
N GLU A 165 11.94 16.18 13.54
CA GLU A 165 12.71 15.08 12.95
C GLU A 165 11.90 13.78 12.84
N VAL A 166 11.01 13.51 13.81
CA VAL A 166 10.19 12.29 13.79
C VAL A 166 9.11 12.34 12.70
N PRO A 167 8.73 11.20 12.09
CA PRO A 167 7.64 11.17 11.11
C PRO A 167 6.27 11.43 11.77
N PRO A 168 5.27 11.95 11.04
CA PRO A 168 3.98 12.32 11.61
C PRO A 168 3.26 11.24 12.44
N PRO A 169 3.23 9.95 12.01
CA PRO A 169 2.62 8.88 12.81
C PRO A 169 3.31 8.68 14.17
N LEU A 170 4.64 8.83 14.22
CA LEU A 170 5.41 8.75 15.46
C LEU A 170 5.14 9.99 16.32
N LEU A 171 5.09 11.19 15.72
CA LEU A 171 4.72 12.43 16.43
C LEU A 171 3.32 12.34 17.07
N TYR A 172 2.33 11.81 16.35
CA TYR A 172 1.00 11.59 16.89
C TYR A 172 1.00 10.59 18.05
N ARG A 173 1.91 9.60 18.02
CA ARG A 173 2.10 8.66 19.12
C ARG A 173 2.81 9.29 20.33
N VAL A 174 3.80 10.16 20.09
CA VAL A 174 4.42 10.98 21.14
C VAL A 174 3.37 11.82 21.85
N GLN A 175 2.48 12.48 21.11
CA GLN A 175 1.38 13.25 21.68
C GLN A 175 0.47 12.39 22.55
N HIS A 176 0.16 11.16 22.11
CA HIS A 176 -0.65 10.22 22.90
C HIS A 176 0.00 9.87 24.24
N HIS A 177 1.29 9.50 24.23
CA HIS A 177 2.03 9.18 25.47
C HIS A 177 2.20 10.39 26.38
N TYR A 178 2.52 11.54 25.81
CA TYR A 178 2.66 12.78 26.58
C TYR A 178 1.35 13.09 27.33
N ASN A 179 0.21 13.06 26.65
CA ASN A 179 -1.07 13.33 27.30
C ASN A 179 -1.43 12.24 28.31
N SER A 180 -1.13 10.96 28.02
CA SER A 180 -1.39 9.87 28.96
C SER A 180 -0.68 10.05 30.30
N HIS A 181 0.51 10.64 30.32
CA HIS A 181 1.33 10.77 31.54
C HIS A 181 1.27 12.16 32.18
N TYR A 182 1.16 13.21 31.36
CA TYR A 182 1.46 14.59 31.76
C TYR A 182 0.31 15.59 31.55
N GLU A 183 -0.85 15.17 31.02
CA GLU A 183 -1.99 16.06 30.76
C GLU A 183 -2.45 16.84 32.00
N LYS A 184 -2.28 16.28 33.21
CA LYS A 184 -2.55 16.97 34.48
C LYS A 184 -1.74 18.27 34.67
N PHE A 185 -0.63 18.41 33.97
CA PHE A 185 0.21 19.61 33.98
C PHE A 185 -0.01 20.48 32.73
N GLY A 186 -0.99 20.19 31.89
CA GLY A 186 -1.22 20.83 30.60
C GLY A 186 -1.01 19.83 29.48
N ASP A 187 -1.97 19.78 28.55
CA ASP A 187 -1.87 18.88 27.40
C ASP A 187 -0.71 19.28 26.47
N PHE A 188 -0.29 18.34 25.62
CA PHE A 188 0.82 18.52 24.68
C PHE A 188 0.65 19.75 23.77
N VAL A 189 -0.57 20.03 23.31
CA VAL A 189 -0.83 21.15 22.38
C VAL A 189 -0.57 22.47 23.11
N TRP A 190 -1.21 22.64 24.26
CA TRP A 190 -1.12 23.83 25.09
C TRP A 190 0.32 24.05 25.58
N ARG A 191 0.97 22.99 26.07
CA ARG A 191 2.37 23.06 26.53
C ARG A 191 3.36 23.35 25.40
N SER A 192 3.18 22.77 24.22
CA SER A 192 4.02 23.12 23.07
C SER A 192 3.88 24.58 22.66
N GLU A 193 2.68 25.16 22.76
CA GLU A 193 2.44 26.56 22.45
C GLU A 193 3.07 27.50 23.48
N ASP A 194 2.96 27.17 24.77
CA ASP A 194 3.55 27.95 25.87
C ASP A 194 5.09 27.97 25.80
N GLU A 195 5.71 26.79 25.61
CA GLU A 195 7.16 26.64 25.68
C GLU A 195 7.89 26.98 24.37
N LEU A 196 7.23 26.82 23.21
CA LEU A 196 7.86 27.03 21.89
C LEU A 196 7.28 28.22 21.12
N GLY A 197 6.16 28.77 21.58
CA GLY A 197 5.39 29.80 20.90
C GLY A 197 4.47 29.26 19.79
N PRO A 198 3.44 30.05 19.42
CA PRO A 198 2.34 29.62 18.55
C PRO A 198 2.80 29.18 17.16
N ARG A 199 3.82 29.82 16.60
CA ARG A 199 4.30 29.50 15.25
C ARG A 199 4.94 28.11 15.18
N LYS A 200 5.80 27.77 16.14
CA LYS A 200 6.49 26.47 16.18
C LYS A 200 5.50 25.35 16.53
N ALA A 201 4.63 25.58 17.51
CA ALA A 201 3.59 24.64 17.89
C ALA A 201 2.67 24.30 16.69
N ASN A 202 2.17 25.31 15.97
CA ASN A 202 1.32 25.07 14.80
C ASN A 202 2.01 24.26 13.69
N LEU A 203 3.32 24.46 13.46
CA LEU A 203 4.07 23.65 12.50
C LEU A 203 4.16 22.18 12.93
N ILE A 204 4.33 21.91 14.22
CA ILE A 204 4.33 20.55 14.76
C ILE A 204 2.94 19.93 14.59
N LEU A 205 1.88 20.62 15.00
CA LEU A 205 0.51 20.10 14.99
C LEU A 205 -0.02 19.86 13.57
N HIS A 206 0.31 20.73 12.62
CA HIS A 206 -0.09 20.53 11.22
C HIS A 206 0.50 19.24 10.62
N ARG A 207 1.62 18.71 11.14
CA ARG A 207 2.18 17.45 10.64
C ARG A 207 1.25 16.28 10.91
N VAL A 208 0.61 16.24 12.08
CA VAL A 208 -0.31 15.15 12.43
C VAL A 208 -1.65 15.25 11.70
N GLU A 209 -1.98 16.40 11.10
CA GLU A 209 -3.18 16.58 10.27
C GLU A 209 -3.20 15.73 8.99
N LYS A 210 -2.01 15.36 8.50
CA LYS A 210 -1.85 14.53 7.30
C LYS A 210 -2.24 13.06 7.50
N ILE A 211 -2.33 12.61 8.76
CA ILE A 211 -2.71 11.25 9.11
C ILE A 211 -4.21 11.08 8.89
N SER A 212 -4.64 9.95 8.35
CA SER A 212 -6.07 9.68 8.20
C SER A 212 -6.77 9.45 9.53
N ASN A 213 -8.09 9.63 9.55
CA ASN A 213 -8.90 9.32 10.73
C ASN A 213 -8.80 7.84 11.13
N TYR A 214 -8.65 6.94 10.15
CA TYR A 214 -8.46 5.51 10.39
C TYR A 214 -7.18 5.26 11.19
N CYS A 215 -6.05 5.80 10.74
CA CYS A 215 -4.79 5.60 11.45
C CYS A 215 -4.74 6.36 12.78
N ARG A 216 -5.33 7.55 12.88
CA ARG A 216 -5.47 8.24 14.17
C ARG A 216 -6.23 7.41 15.21
N SER A 217 -7.27 6.70 14.79
CA SER A 217 -8.02 5.81 15.70
C SER A 217 -7.14 4.65 16.18
N LEU A 218 -6.37 4.03 15.29
CA LEU A 218 -5.49 2.91 15.64
C LEU A 218 -4.27 3.35 16.47
N LEU A 219 -3.69 4.52 16.17
CA LEU A 219 -2.53 5.05 16.89
C LEU A 219 -2.87 5.54 18.31
N ARG A 220 -4.16 5.61 18.68
CA ARG A 220 -4.63 5.85 20.06
C ARG A 220 -4.74 4.58 20.90
N SER A 221 -4.41 3.40 20.34
CA SER A 221 -4.45 2.13 21.08
C SER A 221 -3.53 2.17 22.30
N THR A 222 -3.81 1.38 23.33
CA THR A 222 -2.98 1.39 24.56
C THR A 222 -1.55 0.94 24.31
N ASN A 223 -1.36 -0.05 23.44
CA ASN A 223 -0.04 -0.51 23.01
C ASN A 223 -0.01 -0.72 21.50
N ILE A 224 1.20 -0.57 20.94
CA ILE A 224 1.49 -0.90 19.56
C ILE A 224 2.76 -1.76 19.52
N ARG A 225 2.68 -2.93 18.88
CA ARG A 225 3.85 -3.80 18.66
C ARG A 225 4.10 -3.97 17.17
N SER A 226 5.36 -4.10 16.80
CA SER A 226 5.74 -4.48 15.44
C SER A 226 5.81 -6.00 15.32
N ARG A 227 5.32 -6.53 14.20
CA ARG A 227 5.45 -7.93 13.81
C ARG A 227 5.87 -7.99 12.35
N THR A 228 6.77 -8.91 12.03
CA THR A 228 7.17 -9.19 10.66
C THR A 228 6.52 -10.49 10.22
N ASP A 229 5.77 -10.43 9.12
CA ASP A 229 5.20 -11.61 8.48
C ASP A 229 5.93 -11.89 7.16
N THR A 230 6.21 -13.16 6.89
CA THR A 230 6.79 -13.59 5.61
C THR A 230 5.72 -14.23 4.75
N MET A 231 5.65 -13.85 3.48
CA MET A 231 4.68 -14.38 2.51
C MET A 231 5.34 -14.83 1.23
N ALA A 232 4.81 -15.90 0.64
CA ALA A 232 5.21 -16.33 -0.70
C ALA A 232 4.41 -15.60 -1.79
N TYR A 233 5.07 -15.26 -2.89
CA TYR A 233 4.44 -14.78 -4.11
C TYR A 233 5.15 -15.39 -5.33
N VAL A 234 4.41 -15.53 -6.43
CA VAL A 234 4.98 -15.95 -7.71
C VAL A 234 5.47 -14.74 -8.49
N TYR A 235 6.65 -14.89 -9.04
CA TYR A 235 7.26 -13.97 -9.97
C TYR A 235 7.51 -14.68 -11.29
N CYS A 236 6.90 -14.22 -12.37
CA CYS A 236 7.13 -14.77 -13.70
C CYS A 236 7.74 -13.73 -14.65
N ARG A 237 8.59 -14.19 -15.55
CA ARG A 237 9.10 -13.44 -16.70
C ARG A 237 8.90 -14.22 -17.99
N SER A 238 8.69 -13.51 -19.09
CA SER A 238 8.71 -14.09 -20.43
C SER A 238 10.11 -14.62 -20.74
N GLU A 239 10.19 -15.82 -21.31
CA GLU A 239 11.47 -16.40 -21.77
C GLU A 239 11.85 -15.94 -23.19
N GLU A 240 10.97 -15.26 -23.91
CA GLU A 240 11.15 -14.98 -25.33
C GLU A 240 11.75 -13.58 -25.59
N GLY A 241 13.01 -13.54 -26.02
CA GLY A 241 13.63 -12.40 -26.70
C GLY A 241 13.27 -12.35 -28.19
N ARG A 242 11.98 -12.47 -28.54
CA ARG A 242 11.55 -12.45 -29.95
C ARG A 242 11.36 -11.00 -30.42
N PRO A 243 11.93 -10.59 -31.56
CA PRO A 243 11.66 -9.26 -32.11
C PRO A 243 10.17 -9.13 -32.49
N PRO A 244 9.60 -7.92 -32.40
CA PRO A 244 8.20 -7.67 -32.72
C PRO A 244 7.94 -7.97 -34.20
N SER A 245 7.31 -9.11 -34.49
CA SER A 245 6.75 -9.42 -35.80
C SER A 245 5.38 -8.77 -35.90
N ASN A 246 5.21 -7.87 -36.87
CA ASN A 246 4.14 -6.89 -37.01
C ASN A 246 2.72 -7.44 -37.32
N THR A 247 2.44 -8.73 -37.12
CA THR A 247 1.14 -9.26 -37.56
C THR A 247 0.43 -10.22 -36.61
N TRP A 248 1.07 -10.75 -35.55
CA TRP A 248 0.41 -11.70 -34.66
C TRP A 248 0.83 -11.49 -33.20
N HIS A 249 0.07 -10.71 -32.44
CA HIS A 249 0.16 -10.71 -30.98
C HIS A 249 -0.32 -12.07 -30.46
N GLY A 250 0.58 -12.87 -29.90
CA GLY A 250 0.29 -14.19 -29.33
C GLY A 250 -0.66 -14.12 -28.12
N SER A 251 -1.21 -15.28 -27.74
CA SER A 251 -2.06 -15.43 -26.57
C SER A 251 -1.28 -15.28 -25.25
N LEU A 252 -1.85 -14.58 -24.26
CA LEU A 252 -1.33 -14.53 -22.88
C LEU A 252 -1.22 -15.92 -22.24
N HIS A 253 -2.05 -16.87 -22.71
CA HIS A 253 -2.04 -18.24 -22.25
C HIS A 253 -0.82 -19.01 -22.79
N GLU A 254 -0.44 -18.75 -24.04
CA GLU A 254 0.54 -19.51 -24.82
C GLU A 254 1.97 -18.98 -24.69
N SER A 255 2.16 -17.75 -24.20
CA SER A 255 3.48 -17.19 -23.91
C SER A 255 4.26 -18.05 -22.90
N ARG A 256 5.45 -18.51 -23.28
CA ARG A 256 6.34 -19.29 -22.41
C ARG A 256 6.93 -18.39 -21.33
N THR A 257 6.53 -18.62 -20.08
CA THR A 257 6.98 -17.84 -18.92
C THR A 257 7.75 -18.69 -17.95
N SER A 258 8.93 -18.22 -17.53
CA SER A 258 9.68 -18.77 -16.41
C SER A 258 9.14 -18.19 -15.11
N CYS A 259 8.65 -19.04 -14.21
CA CYS A 259 8.04 -18.63 -12.95
C CYS A 259 8.85 -19.17 -11.76
N MET A 260 9.07 -18.33 -10.76
CA MET A 260 9.73 -18.70 -9.51
C MET A 260 8.90 -18.22 -8.32
N GLU A 261 8.89 -19.01 -7.25
CA GLU A 261 8.34 -18.59 -5.97
C GLU A 261 9.39 -17.76 -5.21
N LYS A 262 8.95 -16.62 -4.68
CA LYS A 262 9.77 -15.72 -3.88
C LYS A 262 9.07 -15.41 -2.57
N LEU A 263 9.86 -15.09 -1.56
CA LEU A 263 9.35 -14.63 -0.26
C LEU A 263 9.43 -13.10 -0.17
N ILE A 264 8.49 -12.51 0.55
CA ILE A 264 8.51 -11.11 0.94
C ILE A 264 8.21 -10.99 2.43
N SER A 265 9.08 -10.27 3.14
CA SER A 265 8.89 -9.94 4.55
C SER A 265 8.20 -8.59 4.66
N VAL A 266 7.08 -8.52 5.38
CA VAL A 266 6.31 -7.30 5.55
C VAL A 266 6.11 -7.03 7.03
N GLN A 267 6.50 -5.83 7.45
CA GLN A 267 6.27 -5.36 8.80
C GLN A 267 4.85 -4.82 8.97
N ARG A 268 4.26 -5.08 10.13
CA ARG A 268 2.92 -4.64 10.50
C ARG A 268 2.87 -4.23 11.97
N ASN A 269 2.09 -3.20 12.24
CA ASN A 269 1.68 -2.87 13.60
C ASN A 269 0.57 -3.82 14.05
N THR A 270 0.68 -4.28 15.29
CA THR A 270 -0.36 -4.97 16.04
C THR A 270 -0.84 -4.01 17.12
N TYR A 271 -2.15 -3.77 17.16
CA TYR A 271 -2.77 -2.77 18.03
C TYR A 271 -3.54 -3.48 19.14
N SER A 272 -3.28 -3.12 20.40
CA SER A 272 -4.03 -3.66 21.54
C SER A 272 -4.62 -2.54 22.40
N ASN A 273 -5.85 -2.77 22.86
CA ASN A 273 -6.54 -1.94 23.85
C ASN A 273 -6.51 -2.53 25.26
N THR A 274 -5.91 -3.71 25.43
CA THR A 274 -5.67 -4.34 26.73
C THR A 274 -4.17 -4.50 26.95
N LYS A 275 -3.69 -4.23 28.17
CA LYS A 275 -2.30 -4.48 28.56
C LYS A 275 -1.91 -5.98 28.57
N LEU A 276 -2.82 -6.88 28.21
CA LEU A 276 -2.66 -8.34 28.32
C LEU A 276 -3.32 -9.08 27.15
N ARG A 277 -2.50 -9.53 26.19
CA ARG A 277 -2.40 -10.87 25.57
C ARG A 277 -1.62 -10.78 24.27
#